data_AF-A0A941I9D8-F1
#
_entry.id   AF-A0A941I9D8-F1
#
_cell.length_a   1.000
_cell.length_b   1.000
_cell.length_c   1.000
_cell.angle_alpha   90.00
_cell.angle_beta   90.00
_cell.angle_gamma   90.00
#
_symmetry.space_group_name_H-M   'P 1'
#
loop_
_entity.id
_entity.type
_entity.pdbx_description
1 polymer ?
#
loop_
_entity_poly.entity_id
_entity_poly.type
_entity_poly.pdbx_seq_one_letter_code
_entity_poly.pdbx_strand_id
1 'polypeptide(L)'
;AQPGRDGNISRSLQFFDAYGQSVHKLYLRNEASIAVYDKLVQDFRHPQQQLALHIQRTRPTLTAKPDQEVDVKEFQLAWKEMSDVHQFNQIVREFGLNREQA
;
A
#
# COMPACT_ATOMS: atom_id res chain seq x y z
N ALA A 1 -20.73 -2.26 -12.03
CA ALA A 1 -20.23 -2.78 -13.30
C ALA A 1 -19.58 -1.64 -14.06
N GLN A 2 -18.28 -1.72 -14.34
CA GLN A 2 -17.61 -0.77 -15.24
C GLN A 2 -17.36 -1.49 -16.57
N PRO A 3 -17.44 -0.79 -17.72
CA PRO A 3 -17.05 -1.39 -18.98
C PRO A 3 -15.59 -1.82 -18.90
N GLY A 4 -15.33 -3.11 -19.14
CA GLY A 4 -14.00 -3.67 -19.25
C GLY A 4 -13.31 -3.25 -20.55
N ARG A 5 -11.99 -3.49 -20.64
CA ARG A 5 -11.18 -3.13 -21.82
C ARG A 5 -11.70 -3.71 -23.14
N ASP A 6 -12.45 -4.80 -23.08
CA ASP A 6 -12.95 -5.53 -24.25
C ASP A 6 -14.48 -5.38 -24.45
N GLY A 7 -15.11 -4.41 -23.78
CA GLY A 7 -16.58 -4.19 -23.83
C GLY A 7 -17.40 -5.09 -22.89
N ASN A 8 -16.78 -6.10 -22.29
CA ASN A 8 -17.41 -6.97 -21.30
C ASN A 8 -17.54 -6.29 -19.93
N ILE A 9 -18.58 -6.65 -19.16
CA ILE A 9 -18.77 -6.13 -17.79
C ILE A 9 -17.62 -6.59 -16.89
N SER A 10 -16.85 -5.63 -16.34
CA SER A 10 -15.82 -5.91 -15.35
C SER A 10 -16.34 -5.67 -13.92
N ARG A 11 -15.96 -6.56 -13.01
CA ARG A 11 -16.22 -6.50 -11.56
C ARG A 11 -14.88 -6.47 -10.81
N SER A 12 -14.77 -5.57 -9.83
CA SER A 12 -13.59 -5.47 -8.98
C SER A 12 -13.93 -5.02 -7.58
N LEU A 13 -13.04 -5.32 -6.64
CA LEU A 13 -12.94 -4.68 -5.33
C LEU A 13 -11.67 -3.82 -5.35
N GLN A 14 -11.81 -2.53 -4.98
CA GLN A 14 -10.71 -1.57 -5.02
C GLN A 14 -10.54 -0.96 -3.64
N PHE A 15 -9.29 -0.94 -3.17
CA PHE A 15 -8.92 -0.50 -1.83
C PHE A 15 -8.00 0.71 -1.96
N PHE A 16 -8.30 1.75 -1.19
CA PHE A 16 -7.59 3.02 -1.18
C PHE A 16 -7.06 3.28 0.23
N ASP A 17 -5.89 3.92 0.33
CA ASP A 17 -5.38 4.38 1.63
C ASP A 17 -6.07 5.67 2.09
N ALA A 18 -5.71 6.13 3.29
CA ALA A 18 -6.26 7.34 3.89
C ALA A 18 -6.00 8.61 3.07
N TYR A 19 -5.08 8.58 2.09
CA TYR A 19 -4.75 9.71 1.21
C TYR A 19 -5.42 9.57 -0.17
N GLY A 20 -6.27 8.55 -0.36
CA GLY A 20 -6.97 8.28 -1.60
C GLY A 20 -6.12 7.56 -2.66
N GLN A 21 -4.93 7.07 -2.33
CA GLN A 21 -4.09 6.33 -3.27
C GLN A 21 -4.53 4.87 -3.34
N SER A 22 -4.57 4.32 -4.55
CA SER A 22 -4.93 2.92 -4.79
C SER A 22 -3.86 1.99 -4.20
N VAL A 23 -4.26 1.15 -3.24
CA VAL A 23 -3.38 0.18 -2.56
C VAL A 23 -3.50 -1.19 -3.18
N HIS A 24 -4.72 -1.64 -3.45
CA HIS A 24 -4.96 -2.98 -3.99
C HIS A 24 -6.21 -3.02 -4.86
N LYS A 25 -6.18 -3.86 -5.89
CA LYS A 25 -7.33 -4.09 -6.76
C LYS A 25 -7.45 -5.58 -7.05
N LEU A 26 -8.60 -6.14 -6.74
CA LEU A 26 -8.97 -7.50 -7.09
C LEU A 26 -9.95 -7.44 -8.25
N TYR A 27 -9.58 -8.05 -9.38
CA TYR A 27 -10.42 -8.15 -10.57
C TYR A 27 -10.94 -9.58 -10.72
N LEU A 28 -12.23 -9.71 -11.00
CA LEU A 28 -12.80 -11.00 -11.37
C LEU A 28 -12.35 -11.37 -12.79
N ARG A 29 -11.81 -12.59 -12.93
CA ARG A 29 -11.32 -13.11 -14.22
C ARG A 29 -12.35 -13.92 -15.00
N ASN A 30 -13.35 -14.50 -14.33
CA ASN A 30 -14.39 -15.30 -14.97
C ASN A 30 -15.75 -15.15 -14.29
N GLU A 31 -16.80 -15.59 -14.97
CA GLU A 31 -18.19 -15.48 -14.51
C GLU A 31 -18.52 -16.44 -13.36
N ALA A 32 -17.81 -17.57 -13.25
CA ALA A 32 -18.03 -18.55 -12.18
C ALA A 32 -17.86 -17.97 -10.77
N SER A 33 -17.08 -16.89 -10.65
CA SER A 33 -16.82 -16.21 -9.38
C SER A 33 -17.84 -15.11 -9.03
N ILE A 34 -18.84 -14.84 -9.90
CA ILE A 34 -19.80 -13.74 -9.71
C ILE A 34 -20.62 -13.94 -8.43
N ALA A 35 -21.11 -15.15 -8.16
CA ALA A 35 -21.91 -15.40 -6.96
C ALA A 35 -21.15 -15.13 -5.66
N VAL A 36 -19.85 -15.48 -5.63
CA VAL A 36 -18.98 -15.20 -4.47
C VAL A 36 -18.72 -13.69 -4.35
N TYR A 37 -18.49 -13.01 -5.46
CA TYR A 37 -18.35 -11.55 -5.48
C TYR A 37 -19.60 -10.84 -4.96
N ASP A 38 -20.78 -11.22 -5.45
CA ASP A 38 -22.04 -10.61 -5.05
C ASP A 38 -22.30 -10.83 -3.55
N LYS A 39 -21.95 -12.02 -3.03
CA LYS A 39 -21.99 -12.30 -1.59
C LYS A 39 -21.03 -11.40 -0.80
N LEU A 40 -19.78 -11.24 -1.24
CA LEU A 40 -18.83 -10.33 -0.59
C LEU A 40 -19.33 -8.88 -0.60
N VAL A 41 -19.88 -8.43 -1.72
CA VAL A 41 -20.47 -7.09 -1.81
C VAL A 41 -21.62 -6.94 -0.83
N GLN A 42 -22.51 -7.93 -0.73
CA GLN A 42 -23.63 -7.89 0.20
C GLN A 42 -23.17 -7.88 1.67
N ASP A 43 -22.26 -8.77 2.03
CA ASP A 43 -21.79 -8.97 3.41
C ASP A 43 -21.02 -7.75 3.94
N PHE A 44 -20.26 -7.06 3.08
CA PHE A 44 -19.40 -5.93 3.45
C PHE A 44 -19.94 -4.57 3.03
N ARG A 45 -21.18 -4.49 2.52
CA ARG A 45 -21.79 -3.20 2.12
C ARG A 45 -22.05 -2.34 3.35
N HIS A 46 -21.37 -1.20 3.41
CA HIS A 46 -21.70 -0.18 4.41
C HIS A 46 -23.13 0.37 4.18
N PRO A 47 -23.99 0.49 5.21
CA PRO A 47 -25.37 0.94 5.03
C PRO A 47 -25.48 2.34 4.40
N GLN A 48 -24.59 3.25 4.79
CA GLN A 48 -24.49 4.58 4.20
C GLN A 48 -23.55 4.54 2.99
N GLN A 49 -24.10 4.79 1.80
CA GLN A 49 -23.37 4.80 0.53
C GLN A 49 -23.18 6.24 0.07
N GLN A 50 -22.01 6.81 0.36
CA GLN A 50 -21.65 8.18 0.00
C GLN A 50 -20.61 8.19 -1.12
N LEU A 51 -20.72 9.16 -2.02
CA LEU A 51 -19.75 9.34 -3.10
C LEU A 51 -18.43 9.95 -2.60
N ALA A 52 -18.51 10.83 -1.60
CA ALA A 52 -17.34 11.50 -1.07
C ALA A 52 -16.50 10.55 -0.20
N LEU A 53 -15.21 10.44 -0.52
CA LEU A 53 -14.23 9.75 0.31
C LEU A 53 -13.62 10.73 1.31
N HIS A 54 -13.51 10.31 2.57
CA HIS A 54 -12.80 11.08 3.58
C HIS A 54 -11.29 10.84 3.43
N ILE A 55 -10.62 11.73 2.70
CA ILE A 55 -9.18 11.66 2.44
C ILE A 55 -8.40 12.68 3.26
N GLN A 56 -7.24 12.28 3.75
CA GLN A 56 -6.27 13.15 4.40
C GLN A 56 -5.46 13.91 3.34
N ARG A 57 -5.17 15.19 3.60
CA ARG A 57 -4.55 16.08 2.61
C ARG A 57 -3.05 15.84 2.41
N THR A 58 -2.33 15.43 3.45
CA THR A 58 -0.86 15.46 3.43
C THR A 58 -0.32 14.18 4.04
N ARG A 59 0.44 13.43 3.23
CA ARG A 59 1.25 12.32 3.71
C ARG A 59 2.50 12.90 4.39
N PRO A 60 2.82 12.52 5.63
CA PRO A 60 4.09 12.88 6.25
C PRO A 60 5.23 12.32 5.40
N THR A 61 6.11 13.19 4.92
CA THR A 61 7.37 12.78 4.30
C THR A 61 8.39 12.59 5.42
N LEU A 62 9.00 11.41 5.50
CA LEU A 62 10.16 11.21 6.36
C LEU A 62 11.34 11.92 5.70
N THR A 63 11.81 13.01 6.32
CA THR A 63 13.03 13.68 5.89
C THR A 63 14.21 12.83 6.35
N ALA A 64 14.97 12.31 5.39
CA ALA A 64 16.19 11.59 5.72
C ALA A 64 17.27 12.57 6.17
N LYS A 65 18.14 12.12 7.08
CA LYS A 65 19.32 12.89 7.50
C LYS A 65 20.25 13.12 6.31
N PRO A 66 21.02 14.22 6.25
CA PRO A 66 22.12 14.33 5.31
C PRO A 66 23.15 13.20 5.49
N ASP A 67 23.74 12.68 4.42
CA ASP A 67 24.73 11.59 4.47
C ASP A 67 25.88 11.86 5.45
N GLN A 68 26.26 13.12 5.59
CA GLN A 68 27.34 13.57 6.46
C GLN A 68 27.02 13.41 7.95
N GLU A 69 25.74 13.30 8.32
CA GLU A 69 25.28 13.14 9.70
C GLU A 69 25.04 11.67 10.08
N VAL A 70 25.26 10.74 9.15
CA VAL A 70 25.02 9.31 9.33
C VAL A 70 26.29 8.66 9.85
N ASP A 71 26.16 7.85 10.91
CA ASP A 71 27.24 6.94 11.30
C ASP A 71 27.26 5.75 10.32
N VAL A 72 27.99 5.94 9.21
CA VAL A 72 28.10 4.95 8.13
C VAL A 72 28.70 3.64 8.62
N LYS A 73 29.62 3.67 9.60
CA LYS A 73 30.28 2.46 10.10
C LYS A 73 29.30 1.60 10.88
N GLU A 74 28.56 2.22 11.79
CA GLU A 74 27.56 1.53 12.60
C GLU A 74 26.41 1.02 11.73
N PHE A 75 25.97 1.82 10.74
CA PHE A 75 24.98 1.38 9.76
C PHE A 75 25.43 0.14 8.97
N GLN A 76 26.66 0.14 8.46
CA GLN A 76 27.20 -1.01 7.72
C GLN A 76 27.37 -2.25 8.60
N LEU A 77 27.67 -2.08 9.90
CA LEU A 77 27.72 -3.18 10.85
C LEU A 77 26.32 -3.76 11.05
N ALA A 78 25.34 -2.93 11.39
CA ALA A 78 23.95 -3.33 11.57
C ALA A 78 23.37 -4.03 10.34
N TRP A 79 23.68 -3.53 9.13
CA TRP A 79 23.29 -4.19 7.88
C TRP A 79 23.91 -5.59 7.76
N LYS A 80 25.21 -5.73 7.99
CA LYS A 80 25.92 -7.02 7.84
C LYS A 80 25.45 -8.06 8.85
N GLU A 81 25.01 -7.62 10.03
CA GLU A 81 24.50 -8.50 11.09
C GLU A 81 23.03 -8.88 10.90
N MET A 82 22.36 -8.34 9.88
CA MET A 82 20.99 -8.73 9.56
C MET A 82 20.88 -10.24 9.30
N SER A 83 19.99 -10.87 10.04
CA SER A 83 19.59 -12.27 9.84
C SER A 83 18.29 -12.42 9.05
N ASP A 84 17.53 -11.33 8.89
CA ASP A 84 16.22 -11.31 8.24
C ASP A 84 16.01 -10.03 7.43
N VAL A 85 15.52 -10.16 6.19
CA VAL A 85 15.27 -9.02 5.29
C VAL A 85 14.27 -7.99 5.84
N HIS A 86 13.38 -8.37 6.74
CA HIS A 86 12.42 -7.49 7.39
C HIS A 86 13.08 -6.55 8.42
N GLN A 87 14.30 -6.87 8.89
CA GLN A 87 15.09 -6.00 9.79
C GLN A 87 15.54 -4.72 9.08
N PHE A 88 15.69 -4.74 7.75
CA PHE A 88 16.18 -3.58 6.98
C PHE A 88 15.36 -2.32 7.24
N ASN A 89 14.03 -2.43 7.25
CA ASN A 89 13.15 -1.28 7.44
C ASN A 89 13.31 -0.65 8.83
N GLN A 90 13.63 -1.46 9.84
CA GLN A 90 13.93 -0.96 11.18
C GLN A 90 15.28 -0.24 11.20
N ILE A 91 16.32 -0.86 10.66
CA ILE A 91 17.67 -0.29 10.58
C ILE A 91 17.63 1.07 9.85
N VAL A 92 17.04 1.14 8.65
CA VAL A 92 16.90 2.40 7.89
C VAL A 92 16.24 3.51 8.72
N ARG A 93 15.20 3.17 9.52
CA ARG A 93 14.51 4.14 10.38
C ARG A 93 15.38 4.59 11.56
N GLU A 94 16.10 3.67 12.20
CA GLU A 94 16.98 3.97 13.34
C GLU A 94 18.11 4.93 12.95
N PHE A 95 18.67 4.76 11.76
CA PHE A 95 19.70 5.67 11.23
C PHE A 95 19.12 6.96 10.63
N GLY A 96 17.79 7.08 10.52
CA GLY A 96 17.13 8.24 9.92
C GLY A 96 17.39 8.37 8.42
N LEU A 97 17.58 7.25 7.74
CA LEU A 97 17.85 7.17 6.31
C LEU A 97 16.54 6.98 5.53
N ASN A 98 16.60 7.21 4.23
CA ASN A 98 15.64 6.62 3.29
C ASN A 98 16.28 5.43 2.56
N ARG A 99 15.48 4.68 1.79
CA ARG A 99 15.94 3.44 1.12
C ARG A 99 17.00 3.68 0.05
N GLU A 100 16.98 4.81 -0.65
CA GLU A 100 17.94 5.11 -1.73
C GLU A 100 19.29 5.60 -1.17
N GLN A 101 19.25 6.23 0.00
CA GLN A 101 20.41 6.72 0.72
C GLN A 101 21.17 5.60 1.47
N ALA A 102 20.42 4.61 1.97
CA ALA A 102 20.90 3.43 2.67
C ALA A 102 21.59 2.43 1.73
#